data_AF-A0A962I3D5-F1
#
_entry.id   AF-A0A962I3D5-F1
#
_cell.length_a   1.000
_cell.length_b   1.000
_cell.length_c   1.000
_cell.angle_alpha   90.00
_cell.angle_beta   90.00
_cell.angle_gamma   90.00
#
_symmetry.space_group_name_H-M   'P 1'
#
loop_
_entity.id
_entity.type
_entity.pdbx_description
1 polymer ?
#
loop_
_entity_poly.entity_id
_entity_poly.type
_entity_poly.pdbx_seq_one_letter_code
_entity_poly.pdbx_strand_id
1 'polypeptide(L)'
;MTSPWTRTHTVQAGTHPGLLVVCDHASNAVPPELDDLGLSAEHLRRHIAWDIGALGVAQALARRFDAELIHCGTSRIAIDANRSPDSPDLILDRSDGVYVPGNQHLRPAERQRRLGHYFRPYHDQIRQ
;
A
#
# COMPACT_ATOMS: atom_id res chain seq x y z
N MET A 1 3.63 20.85 3.27
CA MET A 1 2.23 20.35 3.12
C MET A 1 2.32 18.85 2.91
N THR A 2 1.77 18.03 3.81
CA THR A 2 1.83 16.57 3.69
C THR A 2 0.89 16.11 2.57
N SER A 3 1.43 15.35 1.61
CA SER A 3 0.65 14.79 0.49
C SER A 3 -0.48 13.90 1.05
N PRO A 4 -1.70 13.91 0.49
CA PRO A 4 -2.75 12.99 0.92
C PRO A 4 -2.29 11.51 0.90
N TRP A 5 -1.29 11.17 0.08
CA TRP A 5 -0.69 9.83 -0.05
C TRP A 5 0.30 9.45 1.06
N THR A 6 0.82 10.45 1.79
CA THR A 6 1.63 10.19 2.99
C THR A 6 0.78 9.83 4.21
N ARG A 7 -0.56 9.93 4.10
CA ARG A 7 -1.45 9.55 5.19
C ARG A 7 -1.77 8.07 5.09
N THR A 8 -1.19 7.30 5.98
CA THR A 8 -1.86 6.10 6.47
C THR A 8 -3.24 6.46 6.97
N HIS A 9 -4.20 5.56 6.71
CA HIS A 9 -5.54 5.74 7.19
C HIS A 9 -5.73 4.80 8.39
N THR A 10 -5.68 5.37 9.59
CA THR A 10 -6.33 4.74 10.76
C THR A 10 -7.82 4.94 10.58
N VAL A 11 -8.54 3.86 10.27
CA VAL A 11 -9.98 3.92 10.02
C VAL A 11 -10.77 3.65 11.30
N GLN A 12 -10.16 2.97 12.27
CA GLN A 12 -10.82 2.64 13.52
C GLN A 12 -9.82 2.65 14.66
N ALA A 13 -10.07 3.50 15.65
CA ALA A 13 -9.48 3.36 16.98
C ALA A 13 -10.24 2.25 17.70
N GLY A 14 -9.54 1.25 18.21
CA GLY A 14 -10.08 0.19 19.06
C GLY A 14 -9.42 0.23 20.43
N THR A 15 -10.08 -0.32 21.45
CA THR A 15 -9.53 -0.33 22.82
C THR A 15 -8.95 -1.69 23.22
N HIS A 16 -9.02 -2.70 22.36
CA HIS A 16 -8.54 -4.04 22.67
C HIS A 16 -7.03 -4.04 22.95
N PRO A 17 -6.60 -4.44 24.17
CA PRO A 17 -5.19 -4.48 24.48
C PRO A 17 -4.51 -5.61 23.69
N GLY A 18 -3.52 -5.27 22.87
CA GLY A 18 -2.64 -6.23 22.20
C GLY A 18 -3.16 -6.85 20.90
N LEU A 19 -4.24 -6.32 20.30
CA LEU A 19 -4.68 -6.73 18.96
C LEU A 19 -4.67 -5.53 18.00
N LEU A 20 -3.88 -5.65 16.94
CA LEU A 20 -3.83 -4.72 15.82
C LEU A 20 -4.21 -5.47 14.54
N VAL A 21 -5.14 -4.91 13.77
CA VAL A 21 -5.47 -5.38 12.43
C VAL A 21 -4.70 -4.52 11.43
N VAL A 22 -3.99 -5.18 10.51
CA VAL A 22 -3.22 -4.53 9.45
C VAL A 22 -3.71 -5.01 8.08
N CYS A 23 -3.78 -4.11 7.11
CA CYS A 23 -4.12 -4.46 5.72
C CYS A 23 -3.18 -3.75 4.74
N ASP A 24 -2.15 -4.47 4.29
CA ASP A 24 -1.09 -3.92 3.42
C ASP A 24 -1.56 -3.63 2.00
N HIS A 25 -2.48 -4.45 1.46
CA HIS A 25 -2.94 -4.37 0.07
C HIS A 25 -4.39 -3.87 -0.03
N ALA A 26 -4.73 -2.89 0.79
CA ALA A 26 -6.10 -2.41 0.98
C ALA A 26 -6.65 -1.52 -0.14
N SER A 27 -5.79 -0.95 -0.97
CA SER A 27 -6.13 0.12 -1.92
C SER A 27 -5.43 -0.12 -3.26
N ASN A 28 -6.12 0.14 -4.36
CA ASN A 28 -5.52 0.20 -5.70
C ASN A 28 -5.08 1.61 -6.12
N ALA A 29 -5.13 2.57 -5.20
CA ALA A 29 -4.89 3.95 -5.52
C ALA A 29 -3.39 4.20 -5.79
N VAL A 30 -3.07 4.89 -6.89
CA VAL A 30 -1.70 5.28 -7.26
C VAL A 30 -1.53 6.79 -7.06
N PRO A 31 -0.47 7.24 -6.36
CA PRO A 31 -0.17 8.66 -6.23
C PRO A 31 -0.13 9.39 -7.59
N PRO A 32 -0.79 10.54 -7.78
CA PRO A 32 -0.83 11.27 -9.05
C PRO A 32 0.55 11.58 -9.62
N GLU A 33 1.54 11.80 -8.76
CA GLU A 33 2.93 12.02 -9.17
C GLU A 33 3.60 10.79 -9.83
N LEU A 34 2.97 9.62 -9.77
CA LEU A 34 3.38 8.40 -10.45
C LEU A 34 2.63 8.14 -11.77
N ASP A 35 1.67 9.01 -12.12
CA ASP A 35 0.93 8.99 -13.40
C ASP A 35 0.39 7.60 -13.79
N ASP A 36 -0.31 6.96 -12.84
CA ASP A 36 -0.85 5.59 -12.95
C ASP A 36 0.18 4.51 -13.34
N LEU A 37 1.47 4.84 -13.25
CA LEU A 37 2.61 4.01 -13.68
C LEU A 37 2.49 3.54 -15.13
N GLY A 38 1.76 4.27 -15.97
CA GLY A 38 1.45 3.89 -17.35
C GLY A 38 0.50 2.69 -17.48
N LEU A 39 -0.24 2.35 -16.42
CA LEU A 39 -1.26 1.31 -16.45
C LEU A 39 -2.62 1.87 -16.88
N SER A 40 -3.45 1.02 -17.49
CA SER A 40 -4.84 1.37 -17.75
C SER A 40 -5.66 1.31 -16.45
N ALA A 41 -6.76 2.05 -16.42
CA ALA A 41 -7.72 1.95 -15.32
C ALA A 41 -8.28 0.53 -15.13
N GLU A 42 -8.33 -0.29 -16.19
CA GLU A 42 -8.71 -1.70 -16.10
C GLU A 42 -7.67 -2.52 -15.34
N HIS A 43 -6.38 -2.33 -15.64
CA HIS A 43 -5.29 -2.96 -14.90
C HIS A 43 -5.28 -2.55 -13.43
N LEU A 44 -5.50 -1.27 -13.14
CA LEU A 44 -5.58 -0.78 -11.75
C LEU A 44 -6.79 -1.32 -10.98
N ARG A 45 -7.85 -1.80 -11.64
CA ARG A 45 -8.98 -2.46 -10.96
C ARG A 45 -8.76 -3.95 -10.68
N ARG A 46 -7.74 -4.56 -11.28
CA ARG A 46 -7.41 -5.99 -11.09
C ARG A 46 -6.62 -6.23 -9.80
N HIS A 47 -6.54 -7.50 -9.41
CA HIS A 47 -5.81 -7.98 -8.23
C HIS A 47 -4.30 -7.64 -8.23
N ILE A 48 -3.73 -7.28 -9.39
CA ILE A 48 -2.32 -6.86 -9.47
C ILE A 48 -2.03 -5.58 -8.67
N ALA A 49 -3.05 -4.73 -8.47
CA ALA A 49 -2.90 -3.45 -7.79
C ALA A 49 -3.21 -3.53 -6.29
N TRP A 50 -3.95 -4.55 -5.84
CA TRP A 50 -4.50 -4.65 -4.47
C TRP A 50 -5.25 -5.96 -4.25
N ASP A 51 -5.55 -6.27 -3.00
CA ASP A 51 -6.32 -7.45 -2.63
C ASP A 51 -7.81 -7.09 -2.56
N ILE A 52 -8.56 -7.47 -3.60
CA ILE A 52 -9.97 -7.13 -3.76
C ILE A 52 -10.78 -7.66 -2.56
N GLY A 53 -11.41 -6.74 -1.83
CA GLY A 53 -12.24 -7.06 -0.66
C GLY A 53 -11.49 -7.19 0.67
N ALA A 54 -10.14 -7.21 0.68
CA ALA A 54 -9.36 -7.39 1.90
C ALA A 54 -9.62 -6.30 2.95
N LEU A 55 -9.72 -5.03 2.53
CA LEU A 55 -10.04 -3.93 3.45
C LEU A 55 -11.41 -4.12 4.13
N GLY A 56 -12.42 -4.60 3.39
CA GLY A 56 -13.74 -4.87 3.95
C GLY A 56 -13.71 -5.94 5.05
N VAL A 57 -12.93 -7.00 4.82
CA VAL A 57 -12.69 -8.06 5.83
C VAL A 57 -11.94 -7.50 7.03
N ALA A 58 -10.86 -6.74 6.82
CA ALA A 58 -10.07 -6.13 7.87
C ALA A 58 -10.92 -5.20 8.75
N GLN A 59 -11.76 -4.37 8.15
CA GLN A 59 -12.72 -3.52 8.86
C GLN A 59 -13.73 -4.33 9.69
N ALA A 60 -14.24 -5.45 9.16
CA ALA A 60 -15.16 -6.31 9.90
C ALA A 60 -14.47 -6.99 11.10
N LEU A 61 -13.22 -7.45 10.94
CA LEU A 61 -12.42 -8.01 12.01
C LEU A 61 -12.14 -6.96 13.10
N ALA A 62 -11.67 -5.78 12.70
CA ALA A 62 -11.40 -4.68 13.63
C ALA A 62 -12.63 -4.35 14.47
N ARG A 63 -13.81 -4.21 13.85
CA ARG A 63 -15.09 -4.00 14.56
C ARG A 63 -15.44 -5.17 15.48
N ARG A 64 -15.27 -6.41 15.02
CA ARG A 64 -15.66 -7.61 15.78
C ARG A 64 -14.84 -7.78 17.07
N PHE A 65 -13.59 -7.34 17.05
CA PHE A 65 -12.67 -7.48 18.19
C PHE A 65 -12.39 -6.18 18.93
N ASP A 66 -13.02 -5.07 18.54
CA ASP A 66 -12.71 -3.73 19.04
C ASP A 66 -11.20 -3.40 18.94
N ALA A 67 -10.59 -3.80 17.82
CA ALA A 67 -9.18 -3.63 17.54
C ALA A 67 -8.92 -2.39 16.68
N GLU A 68 -7.72 -1.81 16.83
CA GLU A 68 -7.25 -0.78 15.90
C GLU A 68 -7.03 -1.38 14.51
N LEU A 69 -7.35 -0.59 13.47
CA LEU A 69 -7.07 -0.92 12.08
C LEU A 69 -6.17 0.14 11.45
N ILE A 70 -5.01 -0.30 10.99
CA ILE A 70 -4.11 0.47 10.11
C ILE A 70 -4.11 -0.20 8.74
N HIS A 71 -4.31 0.58 7.68
CA HIS A 71 -4.20 0.06 6.32
C HIS A 71 -3.39 0.98 5.41
N CYS A 72 -2.74 0.37 4.41
CA CYS A 72 -2.00 1.11 3.41
C CYS A 72 -2.97 1.80 2.44
N GLY A 73 -2.73 3.08 2.15
CA GLY A 73 -3.52 3.84 1.18
C GLY A 73 -3.02 3.72 -0.26
N THR A 74 -1.81 3.21 -0.45
CA THR A 74 -1.12 3.13 -1.75
C THR A 74 -1.18 1.71 -2.31
N SER A 75 -1.38 1.60 -3.62
CA SER A 75 -1.32 0.35 -4.36
C SER A 75 0.00 -0.38 -4.19
N ARG A 76 -0.07 -1.71 -4.03
CA ARG A 76 1.12 -2.57 -4.00
C ARG A 76 1.97 -2.47 -5.26
N ILE A 77 1.38 -2.03 -6.39
CA ILE A 77 2.10 -1.88 -7.66
C ILE A 77 2.99 -0.63 -7.67
N ALA A 78 2.71 0.36 -6.82
CA ALA A 78 3.59 1.51 -6.63
C ALA A 78 4.76 1.18 -5.70
N ILE A 79 4.48 0.47 -4.61
CA ILE A 79 5.45 -0.12 -3.69
C ILE A 79 4.74 -1.14 -2.79
N ASP A 80 5.22 -2.38 -2.72
CA ASP A 80 4.59 -3.44 -1.94
C ASP A 80 4.98 -3.31 -0.45
N ALA A 81 4.03 -2.86 0.38
CA ALA A 81 4.23 -2.68 1.82
C ALA A 81 4.45 -4.00 2.59
N ASN A 82 4.18 -5.16 1.98
CA ASN A 82 4.42 -6.48 2.57
C ASN A 82 5.69 -7.14 1.99
N ARG A 83 6.70 -6.32 1.67
CA ARG A 83 8.03 -6.76 1.24
C ARG A 83 9.11 -6.07 2.05
N SER A 84 10.24 -6.76 2.22
CA SER A 84 11.44 -6.15 2.81
C SER A 84 11.88 -4.93 1.97
N PRO A 85 12.38 -3.84 2.60
CA PRO A 85 12.95 -2.71 1.89
C PRO A 85 14.11 -3.03 0.96
N ASP A 86 14.70 -4.22 1.02
CA ASP A 86 15.78 -4.69 0.14
C ASP A 86 15.31 -5.77 -0.85
N SER A 87 14.03 -6.13 -0.82
CA SER A 87 13.47 -7.13 -1.73
C SER A 87 13.53 -6.64 -3.18
N PRO A 88 13.88 -7.52 -4.14
CA PRO A 88 13.71 -7.23 -5.56
C PRO A 88 12.22 -7.07 -5.94
N ASP A 89 11.32 -7.68 -5.17
CA ASP A 89 9.87 -7.65 -5.41
C ASP A 89 9.19 -6.42 -4.79
N LEU A 90 9.94 -5.52 -4.15
CA LEU A 90 9.40 -4.32 -3.50
C LEU A 90 8.68 -3.41 -4.50
N ILE A 91 9.20 -3.32 -5.74
CA ILE A 91 8.61 -2.53 -6.83
C ILE A 91 8.75 -3.36 -8.11
N LEU A 92 7.72 -4.14 -8.43
CA LEU A 92 7.72 -5.03 -9.59
C LEU A 92 7.49 -4.26 -10.90
N ASP A 93 8.29 -4.55 -11.91
CA ASP A 93 8.08 -4.05 -13.28
C ASP A 93 7.08 -4.91 -14.09
N ARG A 94 6.66 -6.04 -13.53
CA ARG A 94 5.67 -6.95 -14.11
C ARG A 94 4.88 -7.69 -13.03
N SER A 95 3.56 -7.80 -13.20
CA SER A 95 2.66 -8.54 -12.32
C SER A 95 1.58 -9.25 -13.13
N ASP A 96 1.39 -10.55 -12.90
CA ASP A 96 0.40 -11.39 -13.61
C ASP A 96 0.39 -11.18 -15.14
N GLY A 97 1.58 -11.22 -15.73
CA GLY A 97 1.78 -11.02 -17.17
C GLY A 97 1.71 -9.57 -17.66
N VAL A 98 1.23 -8.62 -16.86
CA VAL A 98 1.10 -7.20 -17.17
C VAL A 98 2.38 -6.46 -16.83
N TYR A 99 2.96 -5.75 -17.80
CA TYR A 99 4.08 -4.83 -17.55
C TYR A 99 3.61 -3.56 -16.85
N VAL A 100 4.46 -3.02 -15.99
CA VAL A 100 4.25 -1.75 -15.27
C VAL A 100 5.29 -0.75 -15.78
N PRO A 101 4.98 0.04 -16.83
CA PRO A 101 5.94 0.94 -17.47
C PRO A 101 6.65 1.88 -16.48
N GLY A 102 5.91 2.45 -15.52
CA GLY A 102 6.44 3.36 -14.50
C GLY A 102 7.40 2.72 -13.48
N ASN A 103 7.56 1.39 -13.52
CA ASN A 103 8.49 0.65 -12.67
C ASN A 103 9.71 0.10 -13.43
N GLN A 104 9.71 0.15 -14.76
CA GLN A 104 10.84 -0.30 -15.57
C GLN A 104 12.03 0.64 -15.42
N HIS A 105 13.24 0.07 -15.34
CA HIS A 105 14.50 0.82 -15.18
C HIS A 105 14.45 1.84 -14.02
N LEU A 106 13.78 1.49 -12.92
CA LEU A 106 13.58 2.39 -11.79
C LEU A 106 14.91 2.86 -11.21
N ARG A 107 15.12 4.17 -11.18
CA ARG A 107 16.33 4.77 -10.62
C ARG A 107 16.37 4.55 -9.10
N PRO A 108 17.57 4.35 -8.50
CA PRO A 108 17.70 4.21 -7.04
C PRO A 108 17.09 5.38 -6.25
N ALA A 109 17.20 6.61 -6.76
CA ALA A 109 16.61 7.79 -6.13
C ALA A 109 15.07 7.72 -6.06
N GLU A 110 14.42 7.18 -7.09
CA GLU A 110 12.96 7.02 -7.11
C GLU A 110 12.53 5.92 -6.14
N ARG A 111 13.26 4.80 -6.08
CA ARG A 111 13.06 3.76 -5.07
C ARG A 111 13.12 4.33 -3.65
N GLN A 112 14.15 5.14 -3.35
CA GLN A 112 14.28 5.78 -2.04
C GLN A 112 13.16 6.79 -1.77
N ARG A 113 12.70 7.52 -2.79
CA ARG A 113 11.55 8.42 -2.67
C ARG A 113 10.28 7.64 -2.29
N ARG A 114 9.95 6.56 -3.00
CA ARG A 114 8.76 5.74 -2.67
C ARG A 114 8.86 5.11 -1.28
N LEU A 115 10.05 4.64 -0.90
CA LEU A 115 10.32 4.18 0.47
C LEU A 115 10.04 5.26 1.51
N GLY A 116 10.54 6.48 1.30
CA GLY A 116 10.38 7.59 2.26
C GLY A 116 8.95 8.14 2.33
N HIS A 117 8.22 8.13 1.21
CA HIS A 117 6.90 8.78 1.12
C HIS A 117 5.73 7.83 1.38
N TYR A 118 5.82 6.55 1.03
CA TYR A 118 4.68 5.64 1.08
C TYR A 118 4.93 4.43 2.01
N PHE A 119 6.15 3.88 2.02
CA PHE A 119 6.47 2.68 2.80
C PHE A 119 6.76 2.99 4.28
N ARG A 120 7.77 3.82 4.55
CA ARG A 120 8.23 4.10 5.93
C ARG A 120 7.12 4.71 6.79
N PRO A 121 6.36 5.73 6.35
CA PRO A 121 5.28 6.29 7.15
C PRO A 121 4.23 5.24 7.57
N TYR A 122 3.98 4.26 6.70
CA TYR A 122 3.07 3.15 7.01
C TYR A 122 3.60 2.22 8.09
N HIS A 123 4.83 1.75 7.95
CA HIS A 123 5.43 0.89 8.97
C HIS A 123 5.72 1.63 10.28
N ASP A 124 6.02 2.92 10.23
CA ASP A 124 6.23 3.73 11.43
C ASP A 124 4.92 3.90 12.22
N GLN A 125 3.77 3.93 11.55
CA GLN A 125 2.46 3.93 12.21
C GLN A 125 2.17 2.58 12.90
N ILE A 126 2.54 1.46 12.27
CA ILE A 126 2.33 0.11 12.84
C ILE A 126 3.18 -0.14 14.10
N ARG A 127 4.32 0.55 14.24
CA ARG A 127 5.25 0.37 15.37
C ARG A 127 4.94 1.23 16.61
N GLN A 128 3.99 2.15 16.51
CA GLN A 128 3.57 3.01 17.63
C GLN A 128 2.72 2.22 18.63
#